data_AF-A0A1J5VUN9-F1
#
_entry.id   AF-A0A1J5VUN9-F1
#
_cell.length_a   1.000
_cell.length_b   1.000
_cell.length_c   1.000
_cell.angle_alpha   90.00
_cell.angle_beta   90.00
_cell.angle_gamma   90.00
#
_symmetry.space_group_name_H-M   'P 1'
#
loop_
_entity.id
_entity.type
_entity.pdbx_description
1 polymer ?
#
loop_
_entity_poly.entity_id
_entity_poly.type
_entity_poly.pdbx_seq_one_letter_code
_entity_poly.pdbx_strand_id
1 'polypeptide(L)' 'MGRGRAKAKQTKVARQLKYNSPEMDLESLQRELAGKAPKKSWEDTDDYEVDDQYADYADWDAYGTSGR' A
#
# COMPACT_ATOMS: atom_id res chain seq x y z
N MET A 1 -35.80 3.95 -21.84
CA MET A 1 -36.19 4.55 -20.53
C MET A 1 -35.46 4.00 -19.29
N GLY A 2 -34.46 3.11 -19.37
CA GLY A 2 -33.84 2.49 -18.17
C GLY A 2 -32.48 3.04 -17.70
N ARG A 3 -31.78 3.84 -18.51
CA ARG A 3 -30.38 4.22 -18.26
C ARG A 3 -30.17 5.15 -17.06
N GLY A 4 -31.10 6.06 -16.79
CA GLY A 4 -30.99 7.01 -15.67
C GLY A 4 -30.99 6.35 -14.29
N ARG A 5 -31.82 5.31 -14.12
CA ARG A 5 -31.89 4.54 -12.86
C ARG A 5 -30.61 3.72 -12.63
N ALA A 6 -30.09 3.10 -13.68
CA ALA A 6 -28.83 2.36 -13.61
C ALA A 6 -27.67 3.31 -13.25
N LYS A 7 -27.57 4.48 -13.91
CA LYS A 7 -26.55 5.49 -13.62
C LYS A 7 -26.64 5.97 -12.16
N ALA A 8 -27.83 6.27 -11.67
CA ALA A 8 -28.03 6.67 -10.28
C ALA A 8 -27.59 5.57 -9.28
N LYS A 9 -27.93 4.31 -9.54
CA LYS A 9 -27.48 3.17 -8.72
C LYS A 9 -25.95 3.05 -8.72
N GLN A 10 -25.32 3.15 -9.88
CA GLN A 10 -23.86 3.06 -9.99
C GLN A 10 -23.15 4.21 -9.27
N THR A 11 -23.65 5.45 -9.40
CA THR A 11 -23.07 6.60 -8.67
C THR A 11 -23.20 6.44 -7.16
N LYS A 12 -24.32 5.89 -6.66
CA LYS A 12 -24.50 5.59 -5.23
C LYS A 12 -23.48 4.56 -4.75
N VAL A 13 -23.34 3.44 -5.47
CA VAL A 13 -22.37 2.38 -5.17
C VAL A 13 -20.94 2.93 -5.19
N ALA A 14 -20.57 3.68 -6.23
CA ALA A 14 -19.23 4.27 -6.34
C ALA A 14 -18.92 5.24 -5.20
N ARG A 15 -19.89 6.06 -4.76
CA ARG A 15 -19.71 6.94 -3.60
C ARG A 15 -19.55 6.17 -2.30
N GLN A 16 -20.32 5.10 -2.12
CA GLN A 16 -20.15 4.20 -0.99
C GLN A 16 -18.74 3.60 -1.01
N LEU A 17 -18.27 3.06 -2.14
CA LEU A 17 -16.91 2.51 -2.24
C LEU A 17 -15.82 3.56 -2.00
N LYS A 18 -15.99 4.78 -2.51
CA LYS A 18 -14.98 5.84 -2.40
C LYS A 18 -14.86 6.41 -0.98
N TYR A 19 -16.00 6.55 -0.29
CA TYR A 19 -16.07 7.26 0.99
C TYR A 19 -16.42 6.35 2.17
N ASN A 20 -16.58 5.04 1.96
CA ASN A 20 -16.64 4.07 3.04
C ASN A 20 -15.22 3.87 3.56
N SER A 21 -14.89 4.59 4.63
CA SER A 21 -13.75 4.19 5.46
C SER A 21 -14.21 3.00 6.28
N PRO A 22 -13.60 1.82 6.15
CA PRO A 22 -13.89 0.72 7.05
C PRO A 22 -13.60 1.18 8.48
N GLU A 23 -14.54 0.96 9.40
CA GLU A 23 -14.27 1.03 10.82
C GLU A 23 -13.34 -0.13 11.15
N MET A 24 -12.05 0.16 11.35
CA MET A 24 -11.08 -0.83 11.77
C MET A 24 -10.98 -0.81 13.30
N ASP A 25 -11.03 -1.98 13.91
CA ASP A 25 -10.71 -2.15 15.32
C ASP A 25 -9.20 -1.99 15.50
N LEU A 26 -8.80 -0.76 15.86
CA LEU A 26 -7.41 -0.41 16.08
C LEU A 26 -6.81 -1.16 17.28
N GLU A 27 -7.61 -1.51 18.28
CA GLU A 27 -7.14 -2.24 19.47
C GLU A 27 -6.77 -3.68 19.11
N SER A 28 -7.60 -4.35 18.31
CA SER A 28 -7.31 -5.69 17.79
C SER A 28 -6.04 -5.70 16.93
N LEU A 29 -5.89 -4.71 16.04
CA LEU A 29 -4.69 -4.57 15.19
C LEU A 29 -3.42 -4.34 16.03
N GLN A 30 -3.49 -3.47 17.03
CA GLN A 30 -2.37 -3.20 17.93
C GLN A 30 -1.95 -4.46 18.69
N ARG A 31 -2.91 -5.25 19.19
CA ARG A 31 -2.64 -6.51 19.88
C ARG A 31 -1.96 -7.53 18.97
N GLU A 32 -2.37 -7.64 17.71
CA GLU A 32 -1.72 -8.54 16.74
C GLU A 32 -0.27 -8.09 16.44
N LEU A 33 -0.07 -6.80 16.20
CA LEU A 33 1.25 -6.23 15.91
C LEU A 33 2.20 -6.33 17.09
N ALA A 34 1.72 -6.08 18.31
CA ALA A 34 2.52 -6.21 19.53
C ALA A 34 2.93 -7.66 19.81
N GLY A 35 2.10 -8.65 19.44
CA GLY A 35 2.43 -10.07 19.54
C GLY A 35 3.43 -10.55 18.49
N LYS A 36 3.46 -9.90 17.32
CA LYS A 36 4.48 -10.08 16.28
C LYS A 36 5.56 -9.02 16.46
N ALA A 37 6.38 -9.12 17.50
CA ALA A 37 7.60 -8.35 17.56
C ALA A 37 8.35 -8.52 16.23
N PRO A 38 8.62 -7.44 15.46
CA PRO A 38 9.49 -7.55 14.31
C PRO A 38 10.85 -7.93 14.89
N LYS A 39 11.22 -9.20 14.72
CA LYS A 39 12.57 -9.70 14.96
C LYS A 39 13.45 -8.89 14.02
N LYS A 40 13.95 -7.78 14.56
CA LYS A 40 14.79 -6.79 13.92
C LYS A 40 16.18 -7.43 13.77
N SER A 41 16.33 -8.45 12.92
CA SER A 41 17.64 -8.87 12.42
C SER A 41 18.01 -7.95 11.25
N TRP A 42 18.34 -6.71 11.57
CA TRP A 42 19.09 -5.86 10.65
C TRP A 42 20.55 -6.14 10.99
N GLU A 43 20.94 -7.37 10.73
CA GLU A 43 22.34 -7.73 10.62
C GLU A 43 22.75 -7.22 9.24
N ASP A 44 23.29 -6.01 9.24
CA ASP A 44 24.40 -5.58 8.40
C ASP A 44 24.65 -6.45 7.16
N THR A 45 23.78 -6.34 6.16
CA THR A 45 24.05 -6.81 4.80
C THR A 45 24.15 -5.57 3.96
N ASP A 46 25.32 -4.93 4.02
CA ASP A 46 25.87 -4.01 3.02
C ASP A 46 26.15 -4.78 1.70
N ASP A 47 25.16 -5.51 1.20
CA ASP A 47 25.20 -6.08 -0.14
C ASP A 47 23.79 -6.04 -0.71
N TYR A 48 23.48 -4.92 -1.36
CA TYR A 48 22.21 -4.71 -2.06
C TYR A 48 22.18 -5.58 -3.32
N GLU A 49 22.00 -6.89 -3.16
CA GLU A 49 21.49 -7.72 -4.26
C GLU A 49 20.05 -7.29 -4.54
N VAL A 50 19.90 -6.40 -5.51
CA VAL A 50 18.59 -6.05 -6.05
C VAL A 50 18.10 -7.25 -6.84
N ASP A 51 17.04 -7.89 -6.37
CA ASP A 51 16.34 -8.94 -7.11
C ASP A 51 16.02 -8.46 -8.53
N ASP A 52 16.19 -9.32 -9.54
CA ASP A 52 16.07 -8.96 -10.96
C ASP A 52 14.73 -8.26 -11.27
N GLN A 53 13.68 -8.59 -10.51
CA GLN A 53 12.35 -7.96 -10.62
C GLN A 53 12.32 -6.48 -10.19
N TYR A 54 13.28 -6.05 -9.37
CA TYR A 54 13.37 -4.71 -8.81
C TYR A 54 14.57 -3.90 -9.33
N ALA A 55 15.41 -4.49 -10.17
CA ALA A 55 16.59 -3.84 -10.76
C ALA A 55 16.25 -2.54 -11.50
N ASP A 56 15.15 -2.53 -12.27
CA ASP A 56 14.68 -1.37 -13.02
C ASP A 56 14.36 -0.15 -12.13
N TYR A 57 13.92 -0.39 -10.90
CA TYR A 57 13.60 0.67 -9.94
C TYR A 57 14.85 1.19 -9.22
N ALA A 58 15.87 0.34 -9.02
CA ALA A 58 17.13 0.73 -8.40
C ALA A 58 17.94 1.69 -9.28
N ASP A 59 17.95 1.46 -10.60
CA ASP A 59 18.56 2.39 -11.56
C ASP A 59 17.87 3.77 -11.52
N TRP A 60 16.54 3.79 -11.43
CA TRP A 60 15.77 5.03 -11.38
C TRP A 60 16.08 5.88 -10.14
N ASP A 61 16.23 5.24 -8.97
CA ASP A 61 16.58 5.93 -7.72
C ASP A 61 18.02 6.47 -7.76
N ALA A 62 18.97 5.71 -8.32
CA ALA A 62 20.36 6.15 -8.48
C ALA A 62 20.49 7.44 -9.30
N TYR A 63 19.75 7.56 -10.42
CA TYR A 63 19.78 8.79 -11.24
C TYR A 63 19.08 9.98 -10.56
N GLY A 64 18.04 9.75 -9.75
CA GLY A 64 17.30 10.80 -9.05
C GLY A 64 18.10 11.54 -7.97
N THR A 65 19.13 10.90 -7.40
CA THR A 65 19.97 11.50 -6.34
C THR A 65 21.13 12.36 -6.88
N SER A 66 21.52 12.17 -8.14
CA SER A 66 22.66 12.87 -8.77
C SER A 66 22.34 14.29 -9.27
N GLY A 67 21.08 14.71 -9.20
CA GLY A 67 20.58 15.98 -9.76
C GLY A 67 20.28 17.06 -8.73
N ARG A 68 21.10 17.22 -7.68
CA ARG A 68 20.94 18.30 -6.69
C ARG A 68 22.19 19.16 -6.56
#